data_AF-F8PGC8-F1
#
_entry.id   AF-F8PGC8-F1
#
_cell.length_a   1.000
_cell.length_b   1.000
_cell.length_c   1.000
_cell.angle_alpha   90.00
_cell.angle_beta   90.00
_cell.angle_gamma   90.00
#
_symmetry.space_group_name_H-M   'P 1'
#
loop_
_entity.id
_entity.type
_entity.pdbx_description
1 polymer ?
#
loop_
_entity_poly.entity_id
_entity_poly.type
_entity_poly.pdbx_seq_one_letter_code
_entity_poly.pdbx_strand_id
1 'polypeptide(L)'
;MCTYSFQKKIRLDVGVENLARGIVHPTSVLLDSGTNGIFIDQVWAEQMGLPLVKLDIFVPVYNNNTQRCRITKTNINVGGCITHKCSFVVEYQGHREQVTAEATQLGKINLILVWTWLFEHNPEIDWQTGVVTLS
;
A
#
# COMPACT_ATOMS: atom_id res chain seq x y z
N MET A 1 13.99 -8.10 -30.24
CA MET A 1 12.83 -7.65 -29.43
C MET A 1 13.33 -6.65 -28.42
N CYS A 2 12.96 -5.37 -28.54
CA CYS A 2 13.27 -4.37 -27.53
C CYS A 2 12.31 -4.54 -26.36
N THR A 3 12.82 -4.89 -25.18
CA THR A 3 12.10 -4.73 -23.92
C THR A 3 12.14 -3.26 -23.53
N TYR A 4 11.08 -2.52 -23.85
CA TYR A 4 10.87 -1.19 -23.28
C TYR A 4 10.43 -1.38 -21.81
N SER A 5 11.39 -1.29 -20.87
CA SER A 5 11.08 -1.13 -19.46
C SER A 5 11.16 0.36 -19.11
N PHE A 6 10.12 1.10 -19.49
CA PHE A 6 9.83 2.41 -18.91
C PHE A 6 8.63 2.27 -17.98
N GLN A 7 8.78 1.54 -16.87
CA GLN A 7 7.81 1.69 -15.78
C GLN A 7 8.05 3.05 -15.13
N LYS A 8 7.44 4.11 -15.67
CA LYS A 8 7.21 5.34 -14.91
C LYS A 8 6.31 4.94 -13.73
N LYS A 9 6.91 4.89 -12.54
CA LYS A 9 6.18 4.70 -11.28
C LYS A 9 5.58 6.02 -10.88
N ILE A 10 4.26 6.09 -10.76
CA ILE A 10 3.59 7.29 -10.26
C ILE A 10 3.57 7.22 -8.75
N ARG A 11 3.96 8.34 -8.13
CA ARG A 11 3.91 8.52 -6.69
C ARG A 11 3.03 9.72 -6.37
N LEU A 12 2.19 9.58 -5.36
CA LEU A 12 1.41 10.68 -4.82
C LEU A 12 1.93 11.04 -3.43
N ASP A 13 2.03 12.33 -3.14
CA ASP A 13 2.25 12.79 -1.78
C ASP A 13 0.89 12.88 -1.09
N VAL A 14 0.70 12.04 -0.07
CA VAL A 14 -0.57 11.88 0.65
C VAL A 14 -0.36 12.10 2.14
N GLY A 15 -1.41 12.53 2.82
CA GLY A 15 -1.50 12.46 4.27
C GLY A 15 -2.02 11.08 4.70
N VAL A 16 -1.38 10.45 5.67
CA VAL A 16 -1.90 9.26 6.35
C VAL A 16 -2.27 9.63 7.77
N GLU A 17 -3.55 9.65 8.06
CA GLU A 17 -4.07 10.03 9.36
C GLU A 17 -4.28 8.82 10.27
N ASN A 18 -3.72 8.92 11.46
CA ASN A 18 -3.99 8.03 12.56
C ASN A 18 -5.32 8.42 13.23
N LEU A 19 -6.40 7.68 12.94
CA LEU A 19 -7.74 7.94 13.49
C LEU A 19 -7.79 7.95 15.02
N ALA A 20 -6.92 7.20 15.70
CA ALA A 20 -6.89 7.16 17.17
C ALA A 20 -6.27 8.42 17.77
N ARG A 21 -5.45 9.15 17.00
CA ARG A 21 -4.65 10.29 17.49
C ARG A 21 -5.00 11.61 16.81
N GLY A 22 -5.68 11.58 15.66
CA GLY A 22 -5.95 12.75 14.82
C GLY A 22 -4.69 13.38 14.22
N ILE A 23 -3.59 12.61 14.11
CA ILE A 23 -2.30 13.08 13.58
C ILE A 23 -2.18 12.64 12.13
N VAL A 24 -1.85 13.57 11.24
CA VAL A 24 -1.58 13.31 9.81
C VAL A 24 -0.08 13.20 9.58
N HIS A 25 0.32 12.09 8.95
CA HIS A 25 1.71 11.80 8.59
C HIS A 25 1.88 11.90 7.07
N PRO A 26 2.64 12.88 6.55
CA PRO A 26 2.87 12.99 5.13
C PRO A 26 3.77 11.85 4.65
N THR A 27 3.41 11.23 3.52
CA THR A 27 4.17 10.13 2.93
C THR A 27 3.95 10.05 1.42
N SER A 28 4.86 9.37 0.72
CA SER A 28 4.75 9.12 -0.71
C SER A 28 4.17 7.73 -0.95
N VAL A 29 3.03 7.65 -1.63
CA VAL A 29 2.36 6.40 -2.00
C VAL A 29 2.69 6.02 -3.43
N LEU A 30 2.96 4.74 -3.67
CA LEU A 30 3.10 4.20 -5.03
C LEU A 30 1.72 3.79 -5.57
N LEU A 31 1.35 4.26 -6.76
CA LEU A 31 0.21 3.74 -7.51
C LEU A 31 0.64 2.50 -8.31
N ASP A 32 0.01 1.36 -8.05
CA ASP A 32 0.31 0.09 -8.71
C ASP A 32 -0.95 -0.66 -9.16
N SER A 33 -1.24 -0.58 -10.47
CA SER A 33 -2.36 -1.31 -11.08
C SER A 33 -2.14 -2.82 -11.18
N GLY A 34 -0.95 -3.34 -10.86
CA GLY A 34 -0.57 -4.74 -11.01
C GLY A 34 -0.94 -5.66 -9.85
N THR A 35 -1.62 -5.15 -8.83
CA THR A 35 -2.00 -5.91 -7.63
C THR A 35 -3.47 -5.69 -7.29
N ASN A 36 -4.00 -6.41 -6.29
CA ASN A 36 -5.42 -6.39 -5.89
C ASN A 36 -5.67 -5.92 -4.45
N GLY A 37 -4.65 -5.56 -3.67
CA GLY A 37 -4.80 -5.14 -2.27
C GLY A 37 -3.95 -3.92 -1.94
N ILE A 38 -4.35 -3.13 -0.94
CA ILE A 38 -3.56 -1.98 -0.46
C ILE A 38 -2.51 -2.49 0.53
N PHE A 39 -1.27 -2.02 0.43
CA PHE A 39 -0.17 -2.45 1.30
C PHE A 39 0.48 -1.29 2.02
N ILE A 40 0.84 -1.51 3.28
CA ILE A 40 1.58 -0.55 4.10
C ILE A 40 2.84 -1.21 4.67
N ASP A 41 3.92 -0.44 4.78
CA ASP A 41 5.13 -0.89 5.45
C ASP A 41 4.88 -1.00 6.94
N GLN A 42 5.06 -2.20 7.50
CA GLN A 42 4.77 -2.46 8.90
C GLN A 42 5.69 -1.63 9.82
N VAL A 43 6.97 -1.52 9.50
CA VAL A 43 7.93 -0.80 10.34
C VAL A 43 7.58 0.69 10.38
N TRP A 44 7.23 1.26 9.23
CA TRP A 44 6.76 2.63 9.15
C TRP A 44 5.44 2.85 9.91
N ALA A 45 4.49 1.93 9.78
CA ALA A 45 3.20 2.00 10.49
C ALA A 45 3.39 1.99 12.02
N GLU A 46 4.29 1.14 12.53
CA GLU A 46 4.67 1.09 13.95
C GLU A 46 5.30 2.41 14.40
N GLN A 47 6.23 2.98 13.61
CA GLN A 47 6.88 4.26 13.91
C GLN A 47 5.89 5.43 13.99
N MET A 48 4.90 5.46 13.11
CA MET A 48 3.84 6.49 13.12
C MET A 48 2.74 6.19 14.16
N GLY A 49 2.82 5.03 14.83
CA GLY A 49 1.86 4.59 15.83
C GLY A 49 0.47 4.27 15.27
N LEU A 50 0.39 3.88 13.98
CA LEU A 50 -0.86 3.49 13.34
C LEU A 50 -1.41 2.19 13.96
N PRO A 51 -2.74 2.01 13.98
CA PRO A 51 -3.35 0.84 14.61
C PRO A 51 -3.13 -0.42 13.78
N LEU A 52 -2.22 -1.28 14.23
CA LEU A 52 -1.97 -2.60 13.66
C LEU A 52 -2.81 -3.66 14.37
N VAL A 53 -3.68 -4.32 13.60
CA VAL A 53 -4.53 -5.41 14.07
C VAL A 53 -4.02 -6.72 13.49
N LYS A 54 -3.70 -7.67 14.36
CA LYS A 54 -3.25 -9.01 13.95
C LYS A 54 -4.36 -9.75 13.22
N LEU A 55 -4.01 -10.45 12.15
CA LEU A 55 -4.95 -11.29 11.42
C LEU A 55 -5.10 -12.66 12.11
N ASP A 56 -6.34 -13.07 12.33
CA ASP A 56 -6.66 -14.37 12.95
C ASP A 56 -6.42 -15.56 12.00
N ILE A 57 -6.23 -15.31 10.70
CA ILE A 57 -6.19 -16.35 9.67
C ILE A 57 -4.77 -16.55 9.13
N PHE A 58 -4.16 -17.65 9.56
CA PHE A 58 -2.90 -18.17 9.02
C PHE A 58 -3.19 -19.07 7.79
N VAL A 59 -2.66 -18.73 6.63
CA VAL A 59 -2.53 -19.68 5.51
C VAL A 59 -1.08 -20.14 5.50
N PRO A 60 -0.75 -21.41 5.84
CA PRO A 60 0.62 -21.89 5.81
C PRO A 60 1.06 -22.14 4.36
N VAL A 61 2.11 -21.45 3.90
CA VAL A 61 2.84 -21.85 2.69
C VAL A 61 4.18 -22.44 3.09
N TYR A 62 4.40 -23.69 2.72
CA TYR A 62 5.70 -24.35 2.85
C TYR A 62 6.57 -23.93 1.66
N ASN A 63 7.50 -22.99 1.89
CA ASN A 63 8.75 -22.97 1.14
C ASN A 63 9.77 -23.79 1.96
N ASN A 64 10.70 -24.47 1.30
CA ASN A 64 11.66 -25.43 1.86
C ASN A 64 12.68 -24.83 2.85
N ASN A 65 12.40 -23.62 3.35
CA ASN A 65 13.21 -22.76 4.19
C ASN A 65 12.28 -22.07 5.21
N THR A 66 11.66 -22.84 6.10
CA THR A 66 11.18 -22.46 7.45
C THR A 66 10.49 -21.10 7.71
N GLN A 67 9.52 -20.64 6.91
CA GLN A 67 8.58 -19.59 7.37
C GLN A 67 7.11 -19.86 7.03
N ARG A 68 6.25 -19.75 8.05
CA ARG A 68 4.79 -19.87 7.99
C ARG A 68 4.20 -18.51 7.63
N CYS A 69 3.78 -18.31 6.37
CA CYS A 69 3.21 -17.03 5.92
C CYS A 69 1.93 -17.21 5.11
N ARG A 70 0.93 -16.34 5.34
CA ARG A 70 -0.12 -16.06 4.37
C ARG A 70 0.55 -15.44 3.14
N ILE A 71 0.75 -16.25 2.11
CA ILE A 71 1.14 -15.78 0.77
C ILE A 71 -0.18 -15.46 0.06
N THR A 72 -0.58 -14.20 0.03
CA THR A 72 -1.51 -13.76 -1.01
C THR A 72 -0.81 -13.92 -2.35
N LYS A 73 -1.53 -14.41 -3.36
CA LYS A 73 -1.06 -14.64 -4.74
C LYS A 73 -0.83 -13.30 -5.45
N THR A 74 -0.05 -12.41 -4.85
CA THR A 74 0.43 -11.16 -5.42
C THR A 74 1.94 -11.31 -5.54
N ASN A 75 2.43 -11.32 -6.77
CA ASN A 75 3.79 -11.67 -7.16
C ASN A 75 4.78 -10.55 -6.82
N ILE A 76 4.77 -10.08 -5.57
CA ILE A 76 5.61 -9.00 -5.06
C ILE A 76 6.69 -9.66 -4.21
N ASN A 77 7.91 -9.71 -4.75
CA ASN A 77 9.10 -10.30 -4.13
C ASN A 77 9.65 -9.48 -2.95
N VAL A 78 8.79 -8.98 -2.05
CA VAL A 78 9.23 -8.23 -0.86
C VAL A 78 8.86 -9.05 0.37
N GLY A 79 9.90 -9.48 1.07
CA GLY A 79 9.87 -10.63 1.97
C GLY A 79 9.10 -10.39 3.26
N GLY A 80 8.00 -11.11 3.44
CA GLY A 80 7.36 -11.19 4.74
C GLY A 80 5.99 -11.83 4.69
N CYS A 81 5.60 -12.47 5.80
CA CYS A 81 4.24 -12.89 6.02
C CYS A 81 3.34 -11.68 6.26
N ILE A 82 2.23 -11.55 5.54
CA ILE A 82 1.18 -10.60 5.92
C ILE A 82 0.50 -11.13 7.17
N THR A 83 0.76 -10.48 8.30
CA THR A 83 0.31 -10.91 9.64
C THR A 83 -0.60 -9.89 10.30
N HIS A 84 -0.60 -8.66 9.81
CA HIS A 84 -1.39 -7.56 10.37
C HIS A 84 -2.11 -6.81 9.25
N LYS A 85 -3.18 -6.12 9.63
CA LYS A 85 -3.82 -5.06 8.84
C LYS A 85 -3.74 -3.75 9.59
N CYS A 86 -3.76 -2.66 8.84
CA CYS A 86 -3.75 -1.31 9.36
C CYS A 86 -4.89 -0.53 8.72
N SER A 87 -5.72 0.13 9.54
CA SER A 87 -6.77 1.03 9.05
C SER A 87 -6.40 2.48 9.38
N PHE A 88 -6.50 3.37 8.39
CA PHE A 88 -6.13 4.78 8.50
C PHE A 88 -6.91 5.59 7.45
N VAL A 89 -6.88 6.92 7.56
CA VAL A 89 -7.44 7.80 6.53
C VAL A 89 -6.31 8.27 5.60
N VAL A 90 -6.52 8.14 4.30
CA VAL A 90 -5.68 8.75 3.26
C VAL A 90 -6.29 10.09 2.91
N GLU A 91 -5.47 11.14 2.93
CA GLU A 91 -5.81 12.48 2.50
C GLU A 91 -4.99 12.86 1.25
N TYR A 92 -5.69 13.26 0.18
CA TYR A 92 -5.08 13.75 -1.04
C TYR A 92 -5.94 14.85 -1.66
N GLN A 93 -5.35 16.05 -1.88
CA GLN A 93 -6.05 17.19 -2.51
C GLN A 93 -7.43 17.52 -1.91
N GLY A 94 -7.59 17.36 -0.58
CA GLY A 94 -8.86 17.59 0.12
C GLY A 94 -9.84 16.40 0.09
N HIS A 95 -9.58 15.37 -0.71
CA HIS A 95 -10.26 14.08 -0.61
C HIS A 95 -9.72 13.30 0.58
N ARG A 96 -10.63 12.77 1.42
CA ARG A 96 -10.30 11.96 2.60
C ARG A 96 -11.07 10.65 2.56
N GLU A 97 -10.35 9.55 2.71
CA GLU A 97 -10.94 8.22 2.64
C GLU A 97 -10.31 7.28 3.66
N GLN A 98 -11.13 6.52 4.38
CA GLN A 98 -10.64 5.46 5.25
C GLN A 98 -10.33 4.20 4.45
N VAL A 99 -9.09 3.74 4.51
CA VAL A 99 -8.62 2.52 3.85
C VAL A 99 -8.14 1.50 4.86
N THR A 100 -8.15 0.21 4.47
CA THR A 100 -7.53 -0.86 5.25
C THR A 100 -6.45 -1.52 4.41
N ALA A 101 -5.20 -1.41 4.84
CA ALA A 101 -4.03 -1.96 4.19
C ALA A 101 -3.55 -3.26 4.86
N GLU A 102 -3.00 -4.16 4.07
CA GLU A 102 -2.24 -5.31 4.55
C GLU A 102 -0.82 -4.85 4.91
N ALA A 103 -0.40 -5.09 6.15
CA ALA A 103 0.91 -4.71 6.62
C ALA A 103 1.95 -5.77 6.22
N THR A 104 3.01 -5.33 5.56
CA THR A 104 4.12 -6.17 5.10
C THR A 104 5.43 -5.39 5.16
N GLN A 105 6.55 -6.03 4.87
CA GLN A 105 7.82 -5.31 4.68
C GLN A 105 7.85 -4.81 3.24
N LEU A 106 7.80 -3.49 3.03
CA LEU A 106 7.87 -2.87 1.71
C LEU A 106 9.24 -2.22 1.45
N GLY A 107 10.06 -2.09 2.48
CA GLY A 107 11.43 -1.60 2.39
C GLY A 107 11.49 -0.09 2.25
N LYS A 108 11.64 0.42 1.02
CA LYS A 108 11.79 1.88 0.76
C LYS A 108 10.46 2.58 0.45
N ILE A 109 9.36 1.85 0.39
CA ILE A 109 8.04 2.36 0.04
C ILE A 109 7.17 2.22 1.27
N ASN A 110 6.54 3.30 1.72
CA ASN A 110 5.74 3.26 2.94
C ASN A 110 4.31 2.77 2.67
N LEU A 111 3.76 3.10 1.49
CA LEU A 111 2.39 2.79 1.12
C LEU A 111 2.28 2.46 -0.37
N ILE A 112 1.45 1.48 -0.71
CA ILE A 112 1.07 1.14 -2.09
C ILE A 112 -0.44 1.15 -2.19
N LEU A 113 -0.97 2.01 -3.07
CA LEU A 113 -2.38 2.02 -3.48
C LEU A 113 -2.52 1.32 -4.83
N VAL A 114 -3.61 0.58 -4.96
CA VAL A 114 -3.68 -0.53 -5.91
C VAL A 114 -4.93 -0.46 -6.78
N TRP A 115 -5.03 -1.34 -7.80
CA TRP A 115 -6.11 -1.38 -8.78
C TRP A 115 -7.50 -1.15 -8.20
N THR A 116 -7.85 -1.74 -7.07
CA THR A 116 -9.19 -1.58 -6.47
C THR A 116 -9.49 -0.11 -6.18
N TRP A 117 -8.53 0.60 -5.59
CA TRP A 117 -8.64 2.03 -5.31
C TRP A 117 -8.66 2.85 -6.60
N LEU A 118 -7.79 2.52 -7.56
CA LEU A 118 -7.76 3.20 -8.87
C LEU A 118 -9.06 3.02 -9.64
N PHE A 119 -9.68 1.84 -9.57
CA PHE A 119 -10.92 1.53 -10.26
C PHE A 119 -12.12 2.24 -9.64
N GLU A 120 -12.18 2.27 -8.31
CA GLU A 120 -13.24 2.94 -7.56
C GLU A 120 -13.25 4.46 -7.80
N HIS A 121 -12.06 5.07 -7.82
CA HIS A 121 -11.91 6.52 -7.92
C HIS A 121 -11.66 7.04 -9.34
N ASN A 122 -11.39 6.14 -10.29
CA ASN A 122 -11.13 6.41 -11.70
C ASN A 122 -10.36 7.73 -11.96
N PRO A 123 -9.17 7.92 -11.35
CA PRO A 123 -8.49 9.20 -11.38
C PRO A 123 -8.00 9.56 -12.79
N GLU A 124 -8.00 10.85 -13.10
CA GLU A 124 -7.31 11.36 -14.28
C GLU A 124 -5.81 11.43 -13.98
N ILE A 125 -5.02 10.78 -14.82
CA ILE A 125 -3.57 10.72 -14.69
C ILE A 125 -2.92 11.36 -15.91
N ASP A 126 -2.22 12.47 -15.69
CA ASP A 126 -1.32 13.02 -16.69
C ASP A 126 0.03 12.30 -16.62
N TRP A 127 0.28 11.40 -17.56
CA TRP A 127 1.50 10.60 -17.64
C TRP A 127 2.76 11.40 -18.01
N GLN A 128 2.61 12.63 -18.52
CA GLN A 128 3.73 13.51 -18.83
C GLN A 128 4.20 14.21 -17.56
N THR A 129 3.28 14.80 -16.80
CA THR A 129 3.58 15.59 -15.59
C THR A 129 3.59 14.76 -14.30
N GLY A 130 2.92 13.60 -14.30
CA GLY A 130 2.70 12.78 -13.11
C GLY A 130 1.59 13.30 -12.19
N VAL A 131 0.84 14.32 -12.62
CA VAL A 131 -0.30 14.86 -11.88
C VAL A 131 -1.45 13.86 -11.90
N VAL A 132 -2.07 13.69 -10.74
CA VAL A 132 -3.25 12.86 -10.55
C VAL A 132 -4.36 13.71 -9.96
N THR A 133 -5.54 13.60 -10.55
CA THR A 133 -6.74 14.33 -10.12
C THR A 133 -7.82 13.31 -9.81
N LEU A 134 -8.42 13.44 -8.63
CA LEU A 134 -9.59 12.66 -8.23
C LEU A 134 -10.87 13.39 -8.65
N SER A 135 -11.86 12.63 -9.12
CA SER A 135 -13.18 13.14 -9.53
C SER A 135 -14.13 13.38 -8.36
#